data_AF-N8R145-F1
#
_entry.id   AF-N8R145-F1
#
_cell.length_a   1.000
_cell.length_b   1.000
_cell.length_c   1.000
_cell.angle_alpha   90.00
_cell.angle_beta   90.00
_cell.angle_gamma   90.00
#
_symmetry.space_group_name_H-M   'P 1'
#
loop_
_entity.id
_entity.type
_entity.pdbx_description
1 polymer ?
#
loop_
_entity_poly.entity_id
_entity_poly.type
_entity_poly.pdbx_seq_one_letter_code
_entity_poly.pdbx_strand_id
1 'polypeptide(L)'
;MGFDSPNSEDLTNRDIIRQLIQKGSIRGQIIIDTKFDQRFICKLMLGIGYALFDEDFLENSTVIEARRGVWPKKDGEISKIHGASTYSLLKCHKFLGAAAGYPGAVVITIMRISDSWSMCVTINEKFPFIIELGPITMTSQYINPEEGYVLLLFPYIEESIELTATALFAHQSGRMKNSKLKQIDEKLEMANIFNLDLSIV
;
A
#
# COMPACT_ATOMS: atom_id res chain seq x y z
N MET A 1 -13.03 18.35 30.57
CA MET A 1 -14.08 18.11 29.56
C MET A 1 -13.75 16.81 28.86
N GLY A 2 -14.60 15.81 29.02
CA GLY A 2 -14.60 14.64 28.14
C GLY A 2 -14.54 13.31 28.87
N PHE A 3 -15.73 12.77 29.13
CA PHE A 3 -16.09 11.40 29.56
C PHE A 3 -16.33 11.21 31.06
N ASP A 4 -17.61 11.12 31.39
CA ASP A 4 -18.11 10.69 32.70
C ASP A 4 -17.98 9.15 32.82
N SER A 5 -17.79 8.68 34.05
CA SER A 5 -17.78 7.24 34.33
C SER A 5 -19.13 6.62 33.95
N PRO A 6 -19.13 5.42 33.34
CA PRO A 6 -20.36 4.77 32.88
C PRO A 6 -21.30 4.53 34.06
N ASN A 7 -22.55 4.95 33.88
CA ASN A 7 -23.59 4.73 34.88
C ASN A 7 -24.18 3.31 34.74
N SER A 8 -25.08 2.94 35.64
CA SER A 8 -25.73 1.61 35.63
C SER A 8 -26.54 1.33 34.36
N GLU A 9 -27.06 2.38 33.72
CA GLU A 9 -27.82 2.28 32.48
C GLU A 9 -26.87 1.99 31.30
N ASP A 10 -25.70 2.63 31.27
CA ASP A 10 -24.65 2.37 30.26
C ASP A 10 -24.16 0.92 30.32
N LEU A 11 -23.98 0.37 31.53
CA LEU A 11 -23.60 -1.03 31.72
C LEU A 11 -24.68 -1.99 31.20
N THR A 12 -25.95 -1.67 31.48
CA THR A 12 -27.09 -2.47 31.02
C THR A 12 -27.22 -2.43 29.51
N ASN A 13 -27.11 -1.24 28.91
CA ASN A 13 -27.16 -1.03 27.46
C ASN A 13 -26.01 -1.75 26.75
N ARG A 14 -24.79 -1.70 27.30
CA ARG A 14 -23.64 -2.44 26.79
C ARG A 14 -23.92 -3.94 26.72
N ASP A 15 -24.48 -4.51 27.78
CA ASP A 15 -24.73 -5.95 27.86
C ASP A 15 -25.86 -6.38 26.91
N ILE A 16 -26.90 -5.55 26.75
CA ILE A 16 -27.96 -5.76 25.74
C ILE A 16 -27.37 -5.72 24.32
N ILE A 17 -26.59 -4.68 23.99
CA ILE A 17 -25.94 -4.55 22.66
C ILE A 17 -25.05 -5.77 22.39
N ARG A 18 -24.27 -6.20 23.38
CA ARG A 18 -23.40 -7.38 23.27
C ARG A 18 -24.17 -8.65 22.98
N GLN A 19 -25.29 -8.87 23.67
CA GLN A 19 -26.18 -10.01 23.39
C GLN A 19 -26.80 -9.94 22.01
N LEU A 20 -27.20 -8.75 21.55
CA LEU A 20 -27.78 -8.56 20.21
C LEU A 20 -26.74 -8.78 19.10
N ILE A 21 -25.47 -8.41 19.32
CA ILE A 21 -24.35 -8.72 18.41
C ILE A 21 -24.12 -10.24 18.38
N GLN A 22 -24.04 -10.89 19.55
CA GLN A 22 -23.82 -12.35 19.64
C GLN A 22 -24.95 -13.16 18.99
N LYS A 23 -26.19 -12.68 19.08
CA LYS A 23 -27.37 -13.28 18.43
C LYS A 23 -27.47 -12.94 16.94
N GLY A 24 -26.52 -12.18 16.36
CA GLY A 24 -26.54 -11.74 14.96
C GLY A 24 -27.72 -10.83 14.62
N SER A 25 -28.40 -10.29 15.62
CA SER A 25 -29.59 -9.43 15.47
C SER A 25 -29.22 -8.00 15.08
N ILE A 26 -27.97 -7.59 15.37
CA ILE A 26 -27.37 -6.36 14.83
C ILE A 26 -26.46 -6.75 13.67
N ARG A 27 -26.89 -6.44 12.44
CA ARG A 27 -26.01 -6.50 11.26
C ARG A 27 -25.17 -5.23 11.24
N GLY A 28 -23.95 -5.31 11.74
CA GLY A 28 -22.96 -4.26 11.53
C GLY A 28 -22.60 -4.20 10.05
N GLN A 29 -22.95 -3.11 9.38
CA GLN A 29 -22.47 -2.82 8.04
C GLN A 29 -21.24 -1.91 8.18
N ILE A 30 -20.06 -2.43 7.88
CA ILE A 30 -18.88 -1.58 7.71
C ILE A 30 -19.02 -0.92 6.34
N ILE A 31 -19.33 0.38 6.33
CA ILE A 31 -19.29 1.18 5.12
C ILE A 31 -17.81 1.51 4.87
N ILE A 32 -17.18 0.77 3.95
CA ILE A 32 -15.81 1.04 3.51
C ILE A 32 -15.91 1.97 2.30
N ASP A 33 -15.38 3.19 2.42
CA ASP A 33 -15.29 4.11 1.29
C ASP A 33 -14.12 3.70 0.39
N THR A 34 -14.43 2.97 -0.69
CA THR A 34 -13.45 2.59 -1.72
C THR A 34 -12.84 3.80 -2.45
N LYS A 35 -13.40 5.00 -2.29
CA LYS A 35 -12.88 6.25 -2.91
C LYS A 35 -11.79 6.91 -2.09
N PHE A 36 -11.67 6.60 -0.80
CA PHE A 36 -10.61 7.17 0.05
C PHE A 36 -9.21 6.76 -0.48
N ASP A 37 -9.10 5.51 -0.93
CA ASP A 37 -7.88 4.96 -1.52
C ASP A 37 -7.54 5.62 -2.86
N GLN A 38 -8.56 5.94 -3.69
CA GLN A 38 -8.36 6.55 -5.01
C GLN A 38 -7.65 7.90 -4.90
N ARG A 39 -8.02 8.73 -3.92
CA ARG A 39 -7.38 10.04 -3.73
C ARG A 39 -5.92 9.91 -3.34
N PHE A 40 -5.64 9.03 -2.37
CA PHE A 40 -4.29 8.79 -1.89
C PHE A 40 -3.40 8.28 -3.03
N ILE A 41 -3.85 7.24 -3.74
CA ILE A 41 -3.06 6.61 -4.79
C ILE A 41 -2.85 7.53 -5.99
N CYS A 42 -3.83 8.38 -6.36
CA CYS A 42 -3.66 9.37 -7.43
C CYS A 42 -2.60 10.43 -7.08
N LYS A 43 -2.58 10.94 -5.84
CA LYS A 43 -1.55 11.88 -5.41
C LYS A 43 -0.16 11.26 -5.43
N LEU A 44 -0.07 10.02 -4.94
CA LEU A 44 1.17 9.28 -4.89
C LEU A 44 1.69 8.99 -6.30
N MET A 45 0.79 8.55 -7.19
CA MET A 45 1.06 8.32 -8.61
C MET A 45 1.56 9.58 -9.32
N LEU A 46 0.95 10.75 -9.04
CA LEU A 46 1.41 12.01 -9.62
C LEU A 46 2.83 12.38 -9.18
N GLY A 47 3.15 12.20 -7.89
CA GLY A 47 4.48 12.51 -7.37
C GLY A 47 5.55 11.54 -7.87
N ILE A 48 5.29 10.24 -7.79
CA ILE A 48 6.24 9.19 -8.19
C ILE A 48 6.39 9.14 -9.71
N GLY A 49 5.28 9.23 -10.45
CA GLY A 49 5.32 9.23 -11.91
C GLY A 49 6.16 10.37 -12.46
N TYR A 50 6.01 11.58 -11.91
CA TYR A 50 6.87 12.71 -12.29
C TYR A 50 8.33 12.49 -11.88
N ALA A 51 8.59 11.99 -10.66
CA ALA A 51 9.96 11.75 -10.21
C ALA A 51 10.72 10.70 -11.05
N LEU A 52 10.00 9.76 -11.67
CA LEU A 52 10.61 8.67 -12.45
C LEU A 52 10.69 8.97 -13.95
N PHE A 53 9.72 9.67 -14.50
CA PHE A 53 9.57 9.86 -15.95
C PHE A 53 9.57 11.34 -16.37
N ASP A 54 9.77 12.27 -15.43
CA ASP A 54 9.88 13.71 -15.67
C ASP A 54 8.73 14.26 -16.52
N GLU A 55 9.04 15.06 -17.55
CA GLU A 55 8.07 15.75 -18.41
C GLU A 55 7.24 14.76 -19.27
N ASP A 56 7.80 13.63 -19.68
CA ASP A 56 7.11 12.59 -20.46
C ASP A 56 5.83 12.09 -19.73
N PHE A 57 5.85 12.13 -18.40
CA PHE A 57 4.69 11.78 -17.59
C PHE A 57 3.57 12.81 -17.70
N LEU A 58 3.90 14.10 -17.67
CA LEU A 58 2.91 15.18 -17.55
C LEU A 58 2.02 15.31 -18.79
N GLU A 59 2.52 14.89 -19.95
CA GLU A 59 1.79 14.92 -21.22
C GLU A 59 0.77 13.77 -21.35
N ASN A 60 0.75 12.83 -20.39
CA ASN A 60 -0.06 11.64 -20.50
C ASN A 60 -1.54 11.85 -20.16
N SER A 61 -2.44 11.19 -20.91
CA SER A 61 -3.86 11.13 -20.56
C SER A 61 -4.11 10.55 -19.17
N THR A 62 -3.27 9.62 -18.71
CA THR A 62 -3.36 9.04 -17.37
C THR A 62 -3.13 10.09 -16.28
N VAL A 63 -2.28 11.09 -16.51
CA VAL A 63 -2.10 12.22 -15.58
C VAL A 63 -3.34 13.10 -15.50
N ILE A 64 -4.03 13.32 -16.61
CA ILE A 64 -5.30 14.06 -16.62
C ILE A 64 -6.33 13.33 -15.75
N GLU A 65 -6.46 12.02 -15.92
CA GLU A 65 -7.37 11.20 -15.10
C GLU A 65 -6.96 11.15 -13.63
N ALA A 66 -5.66 11.07 -13.34
CA ALA A 66 -5.15 11.09 -11.98
C ALA A 66 -5.46 12.42 -11.28
N ARG A 67 -5.29 13.56 -11.98
CA ARG A 67 -5.63 14.90 -11.46
C ARG A 67 -7.12 15.02 -11.11
N ARG A 68 -8.02 14.39 -11.87
CA ARG A 68 -9.46 14.29 -11.54
C ARG A 68 -9.73 13.47 -10.28
N GLY A 69 -8.83 12.55 -9.94
CA GLY A 69 -8.89 11.77 -8.70
C GLY A 69 -8.43 12.57 -7.47
N VAL A 70 -7.81 13.74 -7.66
CA VAL A 70 -7.35 14.62 -6.58
C VAL A 70 -8.45 15.62 -6.18
N TRP A 71 -8.42 16.08 -4.93
CA TRP A 71 -9.36 17.07 -4.38
C TRP A 71 -8.84 18.51 -4.55
N PRO A 72 -9.71 19.53 -4.74
CA PRO A 72 -11.17 19.45 -4.88
C PRO A 72 -11.61 18.89 -6.23
N LYS A 73 -12.67 18.09 -6.22
CA LYS A 73 -13.31 17.66 -7.47
C LYS A 73 -13.86 18.89 -8.16
N LYS A 74 -13.52 19.09 -9.43
CA LYS A 74 -14.31 19.98 -10.28
C LYS A 74 -15.67 19.31 -10.51
N ASP A 75 -16.74 20.07 -10.37
CA ASP A 75 -18.11 19.54 -10.30
C ASP A 75 -18.41 18.50 -11.38
N GLY A 76 -18.82 17.30 -10.94
CA GLY A 76 -19.25 16.20 -11.82
C GLY A 76 -18.15 15.32 -12.43
N GLU A 77 -16.87 15.67 -12.30
CA GLU A 77 -15.80 14.84 -12.89
C GLU A 77 -15.46 13.62 -12.02
N ILE A 78 -15.65 12.43 -12.59
CA ILE A 78 -15.24 11.15 -11.99
C ILE A 78 -14.00 10.68 -12.75
N SER A 79 -12.89 10.50 -12.02
CA SER A 79 -11.66 9.94 -12.57
C SER A 79 -11.91 8.51 -13.06
N LYS A 80 -11.48 8.24 -14.29
CA LYS A 80 -11.55 6.91 -14.92
C LYS A 80 -10.23 6.14 -14.82
N ILE A 81 -9.33 6.56 -13.93
CA ILE A 81 -8.02 5.95 -13.81
C ILE A 81 -8.14 4.45 -13.49
N HIS A 82 -7.38 3.63 -14.22
CA HIS A 82 -7.33 2.21 -13.95
C HIS A 82 -6.48 1.94 -12.71
N GLY A 83 -7.04 1.15 -11.81
CA GLY A 83 -6.38 0.73 -10.59
C GLY A 83 -7.20 -0.29 -9.84
N ALA A 84 -6.54 -0.95 -8.89
CA ALA A 84 -7.14 -1.93 -8.01
C ALA A 84 -6.83 -1.53 -6.56
N SER A 85 -7.88 -1.36 -5.75
CA SER A 85 -7.74 -1.14 -4.32
C SER A 85 -7.49 -2.45 -3.59
N THR A 86 -7.01 -2.36 -2.35
CA THR A 86 -6.82 -3.54 -1.48
C THR A 86 -8.09 -4.39 -1.39
N TYR A 87 -9.27 -3.76 -1.37
CA TYR A 87 -10.55 -4.47 -1.31
C TYR A 87 -10.81 -5.33 -2.55
N SER A 88 -10.55 -4.77 -3.74
CA SER A 88 -10.67 -5.52 -5.00
C SER A 88 -9.68 -6.69 -5.10
N LEU A 89 -8.57 -6.61 -4.36
CA LEU A 89 -7.52 -7.62 -4.32
C LEU A 89 -7.62 -8.57 -3.14
N LEU A 90 -8.68 -8.56 -2.32
CA LEU A 90 -8.80 -9.38 -1.11
C LEU A 90 -8.50 -10.88 -1.31
N LYS A 91 -8.80 -11.43 -2.49
CA LYS A 91 -8.50 -12.84 -2.82
C LYS A 91 -7.02 -13.07 -3.16
N CYS A 92 -6.34 -12.08 -3.74
CA CYS A 92 -4.94 -12.17 -4.16
C CYS A 92 -3.98 -11.44 -3.20
N HIS A 93 -4.50 -10.75 -2.18
CA HIS A 93 -3.77 -9.91 -1.23
C HIS A 93 -2.59 -10.65 -0.59
N LYS A 94 -2.79 -11.91 -0.17
CA LYS A 94 -1.72 -12.68 0.47
C LYS A 94 -0.55 -12.97 -0.46
N PHE A 95 -0.83 -13.28 -1.72
CA PHE A 95 0.21 -13.59 -2.70
C PHE A 95 0.91 -12.32 -3.18
N LEU A 96 0.15 -11.30 -3.59
CA LEU A 96 0.70 -10.02 -4.04
C LEU A 96 1.43 -9.28 -2.92
N GLY A 97 0.88 -9.28 -1.71
CA GLY A 97 1.50 -8.64 -0.55
C GLY A 97 2.80 -9.32 -0.12
N ALA A 98 2.85 -10.66 -0.15
CA ALA A 98 4.07 -11.41 0.15
C ALA A 98 5.11 -11.34 -0.98
N ALA A 99 4.68 -11.27 -2.23
CA ALA A 99 5.59 -11.21 -3.38
C ALA A 99 6.12 -9.80 -3.65
N ALA A 100 5.30 -8.76 -3.50
CA ALA A 100 5.63 -7.37 -3.86
C ALA A 100 5.68 -6.41 -2.66
N GLY A 101 5.59 -6.92 -1.44
CA GLY A 101 5.78 -6.17 -0.22
C GLY A 101 6.92 -6.73 0.62
N TYR A 102 7.31 -6.02 1.68
CA TYR A 102 8.43 -6.41 2.54
C TYR A 102 8.13 -6.10 4.01
N PRO A 103 8.52 -6.98 4.97
CA PRO A 103 8.23 -6.77 6.38
C PRO A 103 8.77 -5.42 6.89
N GLY A 104 7.93 -4.66 7.57
CA GLY A 104 8.29 -3.36 8.15
C GLY A 104 8.50 -2.23 7.14
N ALA A 105 8.30 -2.46 5.83
CA ALA A 105 8.54 -1.48 4.78
C ALA A 105 7.25 -0.93 4.16
N VAL A 106 7.30 0.30 3.66
CA VAL A 106 6.45 0.74 2.54
C VAL A 106 7.21 0.42 1.26
N VAL A 107 6.64 -0.42 0.41
CA VAL A 107 7.27 -0.84 -0.85
C VAL A 107 6.53 -0.21 -2.02
N ILE A 108 7.26 0.52 -2.85
CA ILE A 108 6.79 1.05 -4.13
C ILE A 108 7.45 0.23 -5.22
N THR A 109 6.66 -0.53 -5.98
CA THR A 109 7.12 -1.33 -7.11
C THR A 109 6.58 -0.74 -8.40
N ILE A 110 7.47 -0.46 -9.36
CA ILE A 110 7.12 -0.06 -10.73
C ILE A 110 7.53 -1.16 -11.69
N MET A 111 6.59 -1.64 -12.48
CA MET A 111 6.87 -2.69 -13.48
C MET A 111 5.92 -2.59 -14.67
N ARG A 112 6.31 -3.25 -15.76
CA ARG A 112 5.46 -3.36 -16.94
C ARG A 112 4.36 -4.39 -16.72
N ILE A 113 3.13 -4.02 -17.03
CA ILE A 113 1.98 -4.91 -17.09
C ILE A 113 1.30 -4.67 -18.44
N SER A 114 1.39 -5.66 -19.32
CA SER A 114 0.96 -5.55 -20.72
C SER A 114 1.63 -4.35 -21.41
N ASP A 115 0.84 -3.41 -21.94
CA ASP A 115 1.34 -2.23 -22.68
C ASP A 115 1.49 -0.98 -21.81
N SER A 116 1.52 -1.15 -20.48
CA SER A 116 1.54 -0.03 -19.52
C SER A 116 2.59 -0.21 -18.41
N TRP A 117 3.09 0.91 -17.90
CA TRP A 117 3.76 0.98 -16.62
C TRP A 117 2.72 0.99 -15.51
N SER A 118 2.91 0.16 -14.50
CA SER A 118 2.06 0.07 -13.32
C SER A 118 2.85 0.28 -12.05
N MET A 119 2.25 0.99 -11.10
CA MET A 119 2.75 1.16 -9.75
C MET A 119 1.93 0.29 -8.79
N CYS A 120 2.62 -0.52 -7.99
CA CYS A 120 2.08 -1.22 -6.84
C CYS A 120 2.69 -0.65 -5.56
N VAL A 121 1.86 -0.31 -4.58
CA VAL A 121 2.31 0.14 -3.27
C VAL A 121 1.80 -0.82 -2.22
N THR A 122 2.67 -1.32 -1.36
CA THR A 122 2.31 -2.14 -0.20
C THR A 122 2.85 -1.52 1.07
N ILE A 123 2.20 -1.82 2.19
CA ILE A 123 2.58 -1.36 3.53
C ILE A 123 2.69 -2.60 4.42
N ASN A 124 3.90 -2.90 4.88
CA ASN A 124 4.20 -4.03 5.76
C ASN A 124 3.63 -5.35 5.20
N GLU A 125 3.96 -5.65 3.94
CA GLU A 125 3.48 -6.83 3.17
C GLU A 125 1.96 -6.90 2.97
N LYS A 126 1.25 -5.82 3.31
CA LYS A 126 -0.21 -5.75 3.26
C LYS A 126 -0.64 -4.59 2.39
N PHE A 127 -1.95 -4.50 2.19
CA PHE A 127 -2.61 -3.39 1.52
C PHE A 127 -2.00 -3.05 0.14
N PRO A 128 -2.02 -3.97 -0.84
CA PRO A 128 -1.58 -3.65 -2.19
C PRO A 128 -2.54 -2.63 -2.82
N PHE A 129 -1.99 -1.51 -3.26
CA PHE A 129 -2.65 -0.50 -4.09
C PHE A 129 -1.98 -0.49 -5.45
N ILE A 130 -2.73 -0.82 -6.50
CA ILE A 130 -2.21 -0.86 -7.86
C ILE A 130 -2.85 0.27 -8.67
N ILE A 131 -2.04 1.00 -9.43
CA ILE A 131 -2.47 2.07 -10.32
C ILE A 131 -1.63 2.07 -11.59
N GLU A 132 -2.28 2.30 -12.73
CA GLU A 132 -1.60 2.52 -14.00
C GLU A 132 -0.87 3.88 -13.97
N LEU A 133 0.39 3.93 -14.39
CA LEU A 133 1.15 5.17 -14.52
C LEU A 133 1.02 5.79 -15.90
N GLY A 134 1.07 4.96 -16.95
CA GLY A 134 1.08 5.40 -18.34
C GLY A 134 1.56 4.31 -19.30
N PRO A 135 1.70 4.62 -20.60
CA PRO A 135 2.10 3.69 -21.64
C PRO A 135 3.58 3.30 -21.53
N ILE A 136 3.89 2.09 -21.99
CA ILE A 136 5.24 1.52 -22.02
C ILE A 136 6.26 2.36 -22.83
N THR A 137 5.79 3.26 -23.69
CA THR A 137 6.61 4.17 -24.50
C THR A 137 7.36 5.20 -23.66
N MET A 138 6.90 5.48 -22.44
CA MET A 138 7.61 6.37 -21.51
C MET A 138 8.94 5.75 -21.08
N THR A 139 9.98 6.56 -21.04
CA THR A 139 11.34 6.12 -20.67
C THR A 139 11.78 6.70 -19.34
N SER A 140 12.54 5.94 -18.58
CA SER A 140 13.11 6.37 -17.31
C SER A 140 14.52 5.81 -17.18
N GLN A 141 15.45 6.64 -16.72
CA GLN A 141 16.81 6.18 -16.39
C GLN A 141 16.86 5.36 -15.09
N TYR A 142 15.83 5.47 -14.24
CA TYR A 142 15.78 4.82 -12.94
C TYR A 142 15.18 3.41 -12.99
N ILE A 143 14.40 3.12 -14.04
CA ILE A 143 13.63 1.89 -14.14
C ILE A 143 14.26 0.95 -15.16
N ASN A 144 14.62 -0.25 -14.72
CA ASN A 144 14.98 -1.32 -15.64
C ASN A 144 13.70 -1.81 -16.36
N PRO A 145 13.64 -1.78 -17.70
CA PRO A 145 12.42 -2.16 -18.41
C PRO A 145 12.02 -3.64 -18.33
N GLU A 146 12.96 -4.53 -18.05
CA GLU A 146 12.71 -5.97 -17.93
C GLU A 146 12.54 -6.38 -16.46
N GLU A 147 13.30 -5.76 -15.56
CA GLU A 147 13.32 -6.13 -14.14
C GLU A 147 12.47 -5.25 -13.24
N GLY A 148 11.97 -4.12 -13.75
CA GLY A 148 11.24 -3.12 -12.98
C GLY A 148 12.13 -2.34 -11.99
N TYR A 149 11.46 -1.57 -11.14
CA TYR A 149 12.07 -0.75 -10.10
C TYR A 149 11.32 -0.96 -8.79
N VAL A 150 12.05 -1.00 -7.68
CA VAL A 150 11.50 -1.08 -6.33
C VAL A 150 12.22 -0.11 -5.42
N LEU A 151 11.43 0.67 -4.69
CA LEU A 151 11.87 1.48 -3.56
C LEU A 151 11.25 0.92 -2.28
N LEU A 152 12.08 0.46 -1.37
CA LEU A 152 11.68 0.11 0.00
C LEU A 152 11.99 1.29 0.91
N LEU A 153 10.99 1.71 1.66
CA LEU A 153 11.11 2.73 2.69
C LEU A 153 10.90 2.06 4.04
N PHE A 154 11.83 2.25 4.97
CA PHE A 154 11.75 1.75 6.34
C PHE A 154 11.66 2.94 7.31
N PRO A 155 10.44 3.48 7.57
CA PRO A 155 10.29 4.73 8.32
C PRO A 155 10.88 4.66 9.73
N TYR A 156 10.80 3.50 10.39
CA TYR A 156 11.21 3.32 11.78
C TYR A 156 12.73 3.38 12.00
N ILE A 157 13.51 3.16 10.94
CA ILE A 157 14.99 3.19 10.98
C ILE A 157 15.56 4.24 10.03
N GLU A 158 14.70 5.06 9.42
CA GLU A 158 15.07 6.14 8.50
C GLU A 158 15.95 5.68 7.32
N GLU A 159 15.77 4.43 6.87
CA GLU A 159 16.52 3.86 5.75
C GLU A 159 15.63 3.66 4.52
N SER A 160 16.23 3.79 3.35
CA SER A 160 15.63 3.41 2.07
C SER A 160 16.57 2.51 1.27
N ILE A 161 15.98 1.60 0.49
CA ILE A 161 16.71 0.69 -0.37
C ILE A 161 16.05 0.68 -1.74
N GLU A 162 16.85 0.99 -2.75
CA GLU A 162 16.47 0.90 -4.16
C GLU A 162 17.07 -0.37 -4.77
N LEU A 163 16.26 -1.12 -5.53
CA LEU A 163 16.68 -2.28 -6.30
C LEU A 163 15.65 -2.60 -7.40
N THR A 164 15.94 -3.59 -8.24
CA THR A 164 14.98 -4.08 -9.23
C THR A 164 13.95 -5.02 -8.59
N ALA A 165 12.77 -5.16 -9.21
CA ALA A 165 11.73 -6.05 -8.69
C ALA A 165 12.20 -7.51 -8.71
N THR A 166 12.94 -7.91 -9.74
CA THR A 166 13.59 -9.23 -9.82
C THR A 166 14.52 -9.48 -8.63
N ALA A 167 15.35 -8.49 -8.25
CA ALA A 167 16.26 -8.63 -7.12
C ALA A 167 15.51 -8.74 -5.78
N LEU A 168 14.39 -8.03 -5.61
CA LEU A 168 13.54 -8.16 -4.42
C LEU A 168 12.96 -9.58 -4.35
N PHE A 169 12.35 -10.06 -5.43
CA PHE A 169 11.75 -11.40 -5.49
C PHE A 169 12.79 -12.50 -5.28
N ALA A 170 13.99 -12.34 -5.81
CA ALA A 170 15.09 -13.29 -5.61
C ALA A 170 15.55 -13.34 -4.14
N HIS A 171 15.56 -12.20 -3.45
CA HIS A 171 15.85 -12.13 -2.03
C HIS A 171 14.75 -12.77 -1.17
N GLN A 172 13.48 -12.41 -1.40
CA GLN A 172 12.36 -12.96 -0.64
C GLN A 172 12.16 -14.46 -0.86
N SER A 173 12.48 -14.97 -2.06
CA SER A 173 12.47 -16.40 -2.35
C SER A 173 13.70 -17.17 -1.83
N GLY A 174 14.65 -16.49 -1.18
CA GLY A 174 15.88 -17.08 -0.66
C GLY A 174 16.89 -17.50 -1.73
N ARG A 175 16.67 -17.11 -3.00
CA ARG A 175 17.53 -17.49 -4.15
C ARG A 175 18.78 -16.62 -4.24
N MET A 176 18.70 -15.34 -3.86
CA MET A 176 19.85 -14.42 -3.87
C MET A 176 19.73 -13.42 -2.72
N LYS A 177 20.72 -13.36 -1.83
CA LYS A 177 20.67 -12.41 -0.71
C LYS A 177 21.21 -11.04 -1.12
N ASN A 178 20.36 -10.02 -1.07
CA ASN A 178 20.82 -8.62 -1.09
C ASN A 178 21.44 -8.27 0.28
N SER A 179 22.65 -7.72 0.27
CA SER A 179 23.41 -7.45 1.50
C SER A 179 22.76 -6.38 2.39
N LYS A 180 22.13 -5.35 1.81
CA LYS A 180 21.42 -4.32 2.57
C LYS A 180 20.16 -4.89 3.19
N LEU A 181 19.35 -5.62 2.42
CA LEU A 181 18.14 -6.28 2.94
C LEU A 181 18.46 -7.28 4.05
N LYS A 182 19.55 -8.04 3.92
CA LYS A 182 20.03 -8.94 4.97
C LYS A 182 20.31 -8.22 6.31
N GLN A 183 20.86 -7.01 6.27
CA GLN A 183 21.10 -6.23 7.49
C GLN A 183 19.78 -5.76 8.13
N ILE A 184 18.78 -5.45 7.31
CA ILE A 184 17.44 -5.10 7.76
C ILE A 184 16.77 -6.31 8.41
N ASP A 185 16.87 -7.49 7.79
CA ASP A 185 16.33 -8.73 8.33
C ASP A 185 16.90 -9.03 9.71
N GLU A 186 18.22 -8.91 9.87
CA GLU A 186 18.91 -9.11 11.16
C GLU A 186 18.40 -8.12 12.23
N LYS A 187 18.17 -6.84 11.87
CA LYS A 187 17.58 -5.84 12.78
C LYS A 187 16.14 -6.21 13.15
N LEU A 188 15.32 -6.62 12.19
CA LEU A 188 13.92 -7.00 12.41
C LEU A 188 13.78 -8.26 13.27
N GLU A 189 14.64 -9.26 13.06
CA GLU A 189 14.69 -10.47 13.89
C GLU A 189 15.02 -10.13 15.34
N MET A 190 16.03 -9.30 15.60
CA MET A 190 16.37 -8.86 16.96
C MET A 190 15.21 -8.11 17.63
N ALA A 191 14.52 -7.23 16.91
CA ALA A 191 13.37 -6.49 17.44
C ALA A 191 12.19 -7.42 17.80
N ASN A 192 11.94 -8.45 16.99
CA ASN A 192 10.89 -9.43 17.26
C ASN A 192 11.20 -10.29 18.49
N ILE A 193 12.45 -10.71 18.68
CA ILE A 193 12.89 -11.43 19.88
C ILE A 193 12.65 -10.57 21.12
N PHE A 194 13.05 -9.31 21.09
CA PHE A 194 12.86 -8.38 22.22
C PHE A 194 11.37 -8.17 22.57
N ASN A 195 10.50 -8.06 21.56
CA ASN A 195 9.05 -7.95 21.79
C ASN A 195 8.44 -9.21 22.41
N LEU A 196 8.91 -10.39 22.02
CA LEU A 196 8.47 -11.66 22.60
C LEU A 196 8.81 -11.71 24.10
N ASP A 197 10.03 -11.31 24.47
CA ASP A 197 10.46 -11.27 25.87
C ASP A 197 9.62 -10.31 26.72
N LEU A 198 9.23 -9.14 26.17
CA LEU A 198 8.33 -8.19 26.86
C LEU A 198 6.89 -8.69 26.99
N SER A 199 6.42 -9.56 26.10
CA SER A 199 5.05 -10.11 26.15
C SER A 199 4.88 -11.27 27.13
N ILE A 200 6.00 -11.77 27.68
CA ILE A 200 6.03 -12.86 28.66
C ILE A 200 6.12 -12.32 30.10
N VAL A 201 6.34 -11.01 30.27
CA VAL A 201 6.36 -10.29 31.57
C VAL A 201 4.99 -9.68 31.85
#